data_AF-A0A957TR41-F1
#
_entry.id   AF-A0A957TR41-F1
#
_cell.length_a   1.000
_cell.length_b   1.000
_cell.length_c   1.000
_cell.angle_alpha   90.00
_cell.angle_beta   90.00
_cell.angle_gamma   90.00
#
_symmetry.space_group_name_H-M   'P 1'
#
loop_
_entity.id
_entity.type
_entity.pdbx_description
1 polymer ?
#
loop_
_entity_poly.entity_id
_entity_poly.type
_entity_poly.pdbx_seq_one_letter_code
_entity_poly.pdbx_strand_id
1 'polypeptide(L)'
;EPDLKNDPHGSMLATAEDVGIFLRALNDGSLLTDDEQAIYSSIYEYGHTGLLPGYYSIARYHKEIDTVVVQFVNTTGGTPIASLFDTGGGTKVMVSNVVYNRIVQILLNPSITHAPPNL
;
A
#
# COMPACT_ATOMS: atom_id res chain seq x y z
N GLU A 1 20.30 -12.10 2.88
CA GLU A 1 20.34 -10.65 3.17
C GLU A 1 20.41 -10.46 4.68
N PRO A 2 21.07 -9.41 5.19
CA PRO A 2 21.09 -9.08 6.61
C PRO A 2 19.70 -8.65 7.10
N ASP A 3 19.41 -8.87 8.39
CA ASP A 3 18.13 -8.52 9.01
C ASP A 3 17.98 -6.99 9.11
N LEU A 4 16.96 -6.44 8.42
CA LEU A 4 16.67 -5.01 8.37
C LEU A 4 16.13 -4.45 9.69
N LYS A 5 15.73 -5.30 10.64
CA LYS A 5 15.16 -4.87 11.93
C LYS A 5 16.08 -3.96 12.75
N ASN A 6 17.39 -4.04 12.54
CA ASN A 6 18.39 -3.31 13.32
C ASN A 6 19.20 -2.31 12.47
N ASP A 7 18.77 -2.03 11.23
CA ASP A 7 19.42 -1.07 10.36
C ASP A 7 18.67 0.28 10.40
N PRO A 8 19.22 1.31 11.09
CA PRO A 8 18.59 2.63 11.17
C PRO A 8 18.67 3.43 9.86
N HIS A 9 19.35 2.91 8.83
CA HIS A 9 19.59 3.63 7.58
C HIS A 9 18.53 3.29 6.52
N GLY A 10 17.37 3.95 6.63
CA GLY A 10 16.46 4.16 5.49
C GLY A 10 15.33 3.14 5.28
N SER A 11 15.22 2.11 6.12
CA SER A 11 14.08 1.18 6.11
C SER A 11 13.22 1.38 7.36
N MET A 12 11.96 1.78 7.20
CA MET A 12 11.01 1.84 8.31
C MET A 12 10.35 0.47 8.47
N LEU A 13 10.38 -0.08 9.68
CA LEU A 13 9.67 -1.30 10.05
C LEU A 13 8.45 -0.95 10.89
N ALA A 14 7.28 -1.39 10.43
CA ALA A 14 6.01 -1.15 11.11
C ALA A 14 5.05 -2.32 10.86
N THR A 15 4.09 -2.52 11.77
CA THR A 15 2.98 -3.45 11.53
C THR A 15 1.94 -2.81 10.62
N ALA A 16 1.04 -3.62 10.06
CA ALA A 16 -0.09 -3.10 9.28
C ALA A 16 -1.02 -2.20 10.13
N GLU A 17 -1.13 -2.50 11.44
CA GLU A 17 -1.90 -1.70 12.40
C GLU A 17 -1.26 -0.32 12.59
N ASP A 18 0.04 -0.26 12.88
CA ASP A 18 0.76 1.01 13.07
C ASP A 18 0.67 1.89 11.81
N VAL A 19 0.86 1.30 10.62
CA VAL A 19 0.71 2.00 9.34
C VAL A 19 -0.73 2.50 9.16
N GLY A 20 -1.72 1.70 9.55
CA GLY A 20 -3.12 2.06 9.49
C GLY A 20 -3.46 3.27 10.37
N ILE A 21 -3.00 3.26 11.62
CA ILE A 21 -3.18 4.36 12.58
C ILE A 21 -2.50 5.62 12.06
N PHE A 22 -1.24 5.51 11.63
CA PHE A 22 -0.47 6.63 11.09
C PHE A 22 -1.15 7.26 9.89
N LEU A 23 -1.57 6.46 8.91
CA LEU A 23 -2.26 6.98 7.73
C LEU A 23 -3.60 7.63 8.05
N ARG A 24 -4.35 7.11 9.02
CA ARG A 24 -5.60 7.74 9.47
C ARG A 24 -5.33 9.12 10.07
N ALA A 25 -4.41 9.20 11.03
CA ALA A 25 -4.00 10.46 11.68
C ALA A 25 -3.45 11.51 10.69
N LEU A 26 -2.82 11.04 9.62
CA LEU A 26 -2.27 11.90 8.57
C LEU A 26 -3.35 12.40 7.59
N ASN A 27 -4.44 11.65 7.41
CA ASN A 27 -5.54 12.02 6.52
C ASN A 27 -6.67 12.79 7.22
N ASP A 28 -6.90 12.56 8.51
CA ASP A 28 -7.89 13.30 9.31
C ASP A 28 -7.36 14.64 9.85
N GLY A 29 -6.06 14.89 9.70
CA GLY A 29 -5.39 16.12 10.11
C GLY A 29 -5.02 16.17 11.59
N SER A 30 -5.12 15.07 12.34
CA SER A 30 -4.77 15.06 13.77
C SER A 30 -3.27 15.13 14.03
N LEU A 31 -2.44 14.85 13.01
CA LEU A 31 -0.98 14.79 13.12
C LEU A 31 -0.28 16.12 12.75
N LEU A 32 -0.86 16.89 11.83
CA LEU A 32 -0.24 18.06 11.21
C LEU A 32 -0.97 19.35 11.60
N THR A 33 -0.29 20.50 11.51
CA THR A 33 -0.96 21.80 11.56
C THR A 33 -1.79 22.06 10.30
N ASP A 34 -2.71 23.02 10.34
CA ASP A 34 -3.55 23.38 9.18
C ASP A 34 -2.72 23.71 7.92
N ASP A 35 -1.61 24.43 8.08
CA ASP A 35 -0.70 24.80 6.99
C ASP A 35 0.03 23.57 6.41
N GLU A 36 0.51 22.68 7.27
CA GLU A 36 1.18 21.43 6.87
C GLU A 36 0.21 20.46 6.21
N GLN A 37 -1.02 20.36 6.72
CA GLN A 37 -2.07 19.53 6.15
C GLN A 37 -2.48 20.03 4.76
N ALA A 38 -2.51 21.35 4.54
CA ALA A 38 -2.78 21.94 3.23
C ALA A 38 -1.69 21.57 2.21
N ILE A 39 -0.41 21.64 2.61
CA ILE A 39 0.71 21.20 1.78
C ILE A 39 0.61 19.70 1.50
N TYR A 40 0.40 18.88 2.53
CA TYR A 40 0.27 17.44 2.39
C TYR A 40 -0.83 17.06 1.40
N SER A 41 -2.03 17.62 1.59
CA SER A 41 -3.20 17.35 0.74
C SER A 41 -2.97 17.76 -0.72
N SER A 42 -2.12 18.76 -0.98
CA SER A 42 -1.77 19.20 -2.34
C SER A 42 -0.86 18.21 -3.08
N ILE A 43 -0.13 17.34 -2.37
CA ILE A 43 0.80 16.36 -2.95
C ILE A 43 0.35 14.90 -2.76
N TYR A 44 -0.74 14.68 -2.03
CA TYR A 44 -1.19 13.35 -1.58
C TYR A 44 -1.72 12.43 -2.69
N GLU A 45 -1.84 12.92 -3.93
CA GLU A 45 -2.40 12.19 -5.08
C GLU A 45 -1.78 10.80 -5.30
N TYR A 46 -0.52 10.61 -4.90
CA TYR A 46 0.24 9.39 -5.20
C TYR A 46 0.11 8.28 -4.13
N GLY A 47 -0.50 8.56 -2.98
CA GLY A 47 -0.60 7.60 -1.87
C GLY A 47 0.77 7.10 -1.36
N HIS A 48 0.80 5.93 -0.72
CA HIS A 48 2.04 5.35 -0.17
C HIS A 48 2.31 3.95 -0.72
N THR A 49 3.48 3.77 -1.35
CA THR A 49 4.01 2.47 -1.75
C THR A 49 5.43 2.30 -1.25
N GLY A 50 5.80 1.10 -0.80
CA GLY A 50 7.17 0.76 -0.41
C GLY A 50 7.71 -0.37 -1.27
N LEU A 51 8.93 -0.21 -1.78
CA LEU A 51 9.65 -1.24 -2.54
C LEU A 51 11.05 -1.43 -1.94
N LEU A 52 11.30 -2.61 -1.41
CA LEU A 52 12.61 -3.08 -0.98
C LEU A 52 12.88 -4.46 -1.60
N PRO A 53 14.13 -4.86 -1.81
CA PRO A 53 14.43 -6.24 -2.17
C PRO A 53 13.76 -7.21 -1.18
N GLY A 54 12.94 -8.12 -1.71
CA GLY A 54 12.15 -9.08 -0.95
C GLY A 54 10.83 -8.56 -0.40
N TYR A 55 10.48 -7.27 -0.50
CA TYR A 55 9.29 -6.70 0.15
C TYR A 55 8.60 -5.61 -0.67
N TYR A 56 7.28 -5.70 -0.78
CA TYR A 56 6.45 -4.66 -1.38
C TYR A 56 5.23 -4.35 -0.54
N SER A 57 4.89 -3.07 -0.43
CA SER A 57 3.72 -2.62 0.32
C SER A 57 2.95 -1.54 -0.41
N ILE A 58 1.63 -1.54 -0.19
CA ILE A 58 0.70 -0.50 -0.63
C ILE A 58 -0.14 -0.12 0.58
N ALA A 59 -0.24 1.17 0.88
CA ALA A 59 -1.07 1.66 1.97
C ALA A 59 -1.77 2.95 1.54
N ARG A 60 -3.11 2.96 1.57
CA ARG A 60 -3.91 4.13 1.15
C ARG A 60 -5.16 4.27 2.01
N TYR A 61 -5.56 5.52 2.23
CA TYR A 61 -6.85 5.86 2.79
C TYR A 61 -7.87 6.05 1.66
N HIS A 62 -9.01 5.36 1.76
CA HIS A 62 -10.13 5.44 0.82
C HIS A 62 -11.25 6.22 1.48
N LYS A 63 -11.40 7.49 1.09
CA LYS A 63 -12.31 8.45 1.71
C LYS A 63 -13.78 8.05 1.53
N GLU A 64 -14.12 7.39 0.43
CA GLU A 64 -15.47 6.98 0.06
C GLU A 64 -16.08 5.99 1.05
N ILE A 65 -15.23 5.18 1.68
CA ILE A 65 -15.61 4.15 2.66
C ILE A 65 -14.95 4.36 4.03
N ASP A 66 -14.32 5.53 4.25
CA ASP A 66 -13.61 5.88 5.48
C ASP A 66 -12.70 4.74 6.01
N THR A 67 -11.91 4.16 5.11
CA THR A 67 -11.13 2.95 5.43
C THR A 67 -9.69 3.06 4.92
N VAL A 68 -8.73 2.71 5.78
CA VAL A 68 -7.34 2.51 5.38
C VAL A 68 -7.14 1.05 4.96
N VAL A 69 -6.60 0.84 3.77
CA VAL A 69 -6.26 -0.50 3.26
C VAL A 69 -4.74 -0.61 3.14
N VAL A 70 -4.18 -1.55 3.89
CA VAL A 70 -2.75 -1.87 3.91
C VAL A 70 -2.53 -3.27 3.35
N GLN A 71 -1.67 -3.39 2.34
CA GLN A 71 -1.19 -4.65 1.80
C GLN A 71 0.32 -4.71 1.96
N PHE A 72 0.80 -5.83 2.50
CA PHE A 72 2.22 -6.15 2.61
C PHE A 72 2.47 -7.52 1.99
N VAL A 73 3.50 -7.61 1.14
CA VAL A 73 3.95 -8.88 0.56
C VAL A 73 5.45 -9.04 0.80
N ASN A 74 5.86 -10.24 1.20
CA ASN A 74 7.24 -10.63 1.48
C ASN A 74 7.93 -11.24 0.25
N THR A 75 7.60 -10.74 -0.94
CA THR A 75 8.31 -11.08 -2.17
C THR A 75 8.25 -9.93 -3.16
N THR A 76 9.41 -9.59 -3.71
CA THR A 76 9.57 -8.75 -4.90
C THR A 76 10.43 -9.54 -5.87
N GLY A 77 9.95 -9.76 -7.09
CA GLY A 77 10.67 -10.59 -8.04
C GLY A 77 9.78 -11.09 -9.17
N GLY A 78 10.35 -11.95 -10.00
CA GLY A 78 9.72 -12.43 -11.22
C GLY A 78 10.50 -11.94 -12.44
N THR A 79 9.91 -12.09 -13.62
CA THR A 79 10.56 -11.65 -14.85
C THR A 79 10.62 -10.13 -14.85
N PRO A 80 11.81 -9.52 -14.99
CA PRO A 80 11.93 -8.08 -15.15
C PRO A 80 11.12 -7.63 -16.37
N ILE A 81 10.40 -6.52 -16.23
CA ILE A 81 9.71 -5.87 -17.37
C ILE A 81 10.71 -5.32 -18.40
N ALA A 82 11.99 -5.14 -18.03
CA ALA A 82 13.12 -4.91 -18.92
C ALA A 82 14.34 -5.73 -18.45
N SER A 83 14.98 -6.46 -19.36
CA SER A 83 15.90 -7.58 -19.09
C SER A 83 17.31 -7.23 -18.58
N LEU A 84 17.47 -6.13 -17.85
CA LEU A 84 18.78 -5.73 -17.33
C LEU A 84 18.86 -5.66 -15.80
N PHE A 85 17.81 -5.20 -15.09
CA PHE A 85 17.73 -5.25 -13.63
C PHE A 85 16.25 -5.21 -13.19
N ASP A 86 15.87 -5.99 -12.17
CA ASP A 86 14.53 -5.91 -11.58
C ASP A 86 14.43 -4.77 -10.55
N THR A 87 14.52 -3.53 -11.01
CA THR A 87 14.38 -2.33 -10.16
C THR A 87 12.93 -2.00 -9.81
N GLY A 88 11.95 -2.69 -10.41
CA GLY A 88 10.52 -2.45 -10.21
C GLY A 88 9.77 -3.59 -9.49
N GLY A 89 10.47 -4.66 -9.07
CA GLY A 89 9.90 -5.84 -8.40
C GLY A 89 9.10 -6.80 -9.28
N GLY A 90 9.28 -6.71 -10.60
CA GLY A 90 8.90 -7.72 -11.58
C GLY A 90 7.42 -8.06 -11.63
N THR A 91 7.12 -9.26 -12.10
CA THR A 91 5.74 -9.77 -12.19
C THR A 91 5.04 -9.83 -10.83
N LYS A 92 5.76 -9.98 -9.72
CA LYS A 92 5.14 -10.08 -8.38
C LYS A 92 4.60 -8.73 -7.89
N VAL A 93 5.26 -7.61 -8.20
CA VAL A 93 4.69 -6.28 -7.94
C VAL A 93 3.44 -6.05 -8.78
N MET A 94 3.41 -6.48 -10.04
CA MET A 94 2.20 -6.40 -10.88
C MET A 94 1.04 -7.18 -10.26
N VAL A 95 1.26 -8.45 -9.88
CA VAL A 95 0.23 -9.27 -9.21
C VAL A 95 -0.25 -8.61 -7.93
N SER A 96 0.67 -8.06 -7.14
CA SER A 96 0.33 -7.34 -5.90
C SER A 96 -0.58 -6.14 -6.15
N ASN A 97 -0.33 -5.37 -7.21
CA ASN A 97 -1.20 -4.26 -7.62
C ASN A 97 -2.59 -4.74 -8.06
N VAL A 98 -2.67 -5.83 -8.81
CA VAL A 98 -3.95 -6.42 -9.23
C VAL A 98 -4.75 -6.90 -8.01
N VAL A 99 -4.11 -7.60 -7.07
CA VAL A 99 -4.74 -8.06 -5.83
C VAL A 99 -5.26 -6.88 -5.01
N TYR A 100 -4.44 -5.86 -4.81
CA TYR A 100 -4.84 -4.65 -4.08
C TYR A 100 -6.08 -4.00 -4.70
N ASN A 101 -6.04 -3.78 -6.03
CA ASN A 101 -7.15 -3.16 -6.75
C ASN A 101 -8.43 -4.00 -6.67
N ARG A 102 -8.34 -5.34 -6.67
CA ARG A 102 -9.50 -6.22 -6.49
C ARG A 102 -10.08 -6.12 -5.08
N ILE A 103 -9.24 -6.08 -4.05
CA ILE A 103 -9.70 -5.89 -2.66
C ILE A 103 -10.45 -4.56 -2.54
N VAL A 104 -9.87 -3.47 -3.05
CA VAL A 104 -10.52 -2.16 -3.04
C VAL A 104 -11.85 -2.19 -3.81
N GLN A 105 -11.91 -2.81 -4.99
CA GLN A 105 -13.16 -2.96 -5.74
C GLN A 105 -14.25 -3.69 -4.96
N ILE A 106 -13.89 -4.74 -4.21
CA ILE A 106 -14.83 -5.50 -3.38
C ILE A 106 -15.33 -4.64 -2.22
N LEU A 107 -14.43 -3.91 -1.55
CA LEU A 107 -14.78 -3.01 -0.44
C LEU A 107 -15.71 -1.87 -0.90
N LEU A 108 -15.49 -1.33 -2.10
CA LEU A 108 -16.33 -0.28 -2.68
C LEU A 108 -17.67 -0.80 -3.24
N ASN A 109 -17.76 -2.08 -3.64
CA ASN A 109 -18.95 -2.67 -4.26
C ASN A 109 -19.41 -3.97 -3.56
N PRO A 110 -19.90 -3.90 -2.31
CA PRO A 110 -20.27 -5.08 -1.52
C PRO A 110 -21.38 -5.94 -2.14
N SER A 111 -22.20 -5.38 -3.04
CA SER A 111 -23.35 -6.04 -3.67
C SER A 111 -23.00 -7.21 -4.62
N ILE A 112 -21.73 -7.37 -5.04
CA ILE A 112 -21.29 -8.46 -5.93
C ILE A 112 -21.10 -9.79 -5.18
N THR A 113 -21.09 -9.77 -3.84
CA THR A 113 -20.77 -10.94 -3.01
C THR A 113 -21.92 -11.95 -2.81
N HIS A 114 -23.08 -11.77 -3.46
CA HIS A 114 -24.28 -12.57 -3.21
C HIS A 114 -24.95 -13.21 -4.45
N ALA A 115 -24.27 -13.30 -5.60
CA ALA A 115 -24.76 -14.15 -6.69
C ALA A 115 -24.29 -15.60 -6.46
N PRO A 116 -25.17 -16.56 -6.08
CA PRO A 116 -24.78 -17.96 -6.09
C PRO A 116 -24.35 -18.35 -7.51
N PRO A 117 -23.36 -19.25 -7.69
CA PRO A 117 -23.03 -19.76 -9.00
C PRO A 117 -24.30 -20.39 -9.59
N ASN A 118 -24.65 -19.94 -10.79
CA ASN A 118 -25.87 -20.33 -11.51
C ASN A 118 -26.07 -21.86 -11.48
N LEU A 119 -27.29 -22.27 -11.13
CA LEU A 119 -27.87 -23.60 -11.37
C LEU A 119 -27.77 -23.99 -12.85
#